data_AF-A0A833JDK4-F1
#
_entry.id   AF-A0A833JDK4-F1
#
_cell.length_a   1.000
_cell.length_b   1.000
_cell.length_c   1.000
_cell.angle_alpha   90.00
_cell.angle_beta   90.00
_cell.angle_gamma   90.00
#
_symmetry.space_group_name_H-M   'P 1'
#
loop_
_entity.id
_entity.type
_entity.pdbx_description
1 polymer ?
#
loop_
_entity_poly.entity_id
_entity_poly.type
_entity_poly.pdbx_seq_one_letter_code
_entity_poly.pdbx_strand_id
1 'polypeptide(L)'
;MNHIIKDLPPSLKLIQDKLRQLKSENKFEIQNGDEGYATAPSNIALLKYWGKAQNRSQIPTNSNLSYTLGGFRSFTKITTQGRFLPDSCNKIPPIKNRLFLNNDKNQKILPEKMDILIQSIFYNFADEISLKIESHNNFPTACGIASSASGYAALIGAIADLLQLKNHLTKEELHTWLTEWARLGSGSATRSAIECAGDSFVKWELESAHDESFTKTSLMPHHPKWKQLEHCVFVLNSNEKVISSSEGHKSANTSALNAIRVAGIPKRMVLISKALKEFDFELLQQLSEEDALSMHAVMQTGTPAACYLDHDVSKAIALFIKLRDESELKAFWTLDAGPNIHLIFTQESKQMIQNFHVKLQELFNKKINVFMNSYRSGLLIGKENFDNLSSIEILKNSIN
;
A
#
# COMPACT_ATOMS: atom_id res chain seq x y z
N MET A 1 -9.96 11.99 25.42
CA MET A 1 -8.86 12.04 24.44
C MET A 1 -7.78 10.98 24.75
N ASN A 2 -8.14 9.68 24.86
CA ASN A 2 -7.21 8.66 25.41
C ASN A 2 -6.63 7.66 24.40
N HIS A 3 -6.82 7.84 23.09
CA HIS A 3 -6.33 6.90 22.09
C HIS A 3 -5.60 7.59 20.93
N ILE A 4 -4.50 8.29 21.24
CA ILE A 4 -3.54 8.73 20.21
C ILE A 4 -2.38 7.72 20.11
N ILE A 5 -1.76 7.65 18.94
CA ILE A 5 -0.56 6.85 18.69
C ILE A 5 0.62 7.52 19.40
N LYS A 6 1.20 6.82 20.38
CA LYS A 6 2.35 7.32 21.16
C LYS A 6 3.71 6.86 20.62
N ASP A 7 3.72 5.75 19.88
CA ASP A 7 4.90 5.14 19.29
C ASP A 7 5.27 5.81 17.94
N LEU A 8 5.61 7.10 18.01
CA LEU A 8 6.05 7.90 16.86
C LEU A 8 7.58 8.04 16.86
N PRO A 9 8.24 7.94 15.69
CA PRO A 9 9.68 8.18 15.59
C PRO A 9 9.99 9.65 15.90
N PRO A 10 11.18 9.99 16.43
CA PRO A 10 11.52 11.37 16.80
C PRO A 10 11.41 12.38 15.66
N SER A 11 11.77 11.98 14.44
CA SER A 11 11.62 12.81 13.24
C SER A 11 10.15 13.22 12.98
N LEU A 12 9.21 12.29 13.15
CA LEU A 12 7.78 12.58 12.98
C LEU A 12 7.24 13.47 14.11
N LYS A 13 7.74 13.29 15.34
CA LYS A 13 7.39 14.16 16.48
C LYS A 13 7.85 15.60 16.23
N LEU A 14 9.08 15.79 15.74
CA LEU A 14 9.61 17.11 15.40
C LEU A 14 8.74 17.81 14.34
N ILE A 15 8.29 17.07 13.33
CA ILE A 15 7.38 17.62 12.32
C ILE A 15 6.03 18.00 12.95
N GLN A 16 5.48 17.17 13.85
CA GLN A 16 4.25 17.51 14.58
C GLN A 16 4.39 18.76 15.45
N ASP A 17 5.52 18.95 16.12
CA ASP A 17 5.82 20.16 16.90
C ASP A 17 5.93 21.40 16.01
N LYS A 18 6.54 21.26 14.83
CA LYS A 18 6.59 22.32 13.81
C LYS A 18 5.19 22.72 13.33
N LEU A 19 4.30 21.76 13.08
CA LEU A 19 2.90 22.05 12.72
C LEU A 19 2.16 22.80 13.83
N ARG A 20 2.41 22.43 15.09
CA ARG A 20 1.86 23.13 16.25
C ARG A 20 2.35 24.57 16.32
N GLN A 21 3.63 24.81 16.08
CA GLN A 21 4.21 26.16 16.05
C GLN A 21 3.58 26.99 14.92
N LEU A 22 3.54 26.46 13.70
CA LEU A 22 2.93 27.12 12.54
C LEU A 22 1.47 27.52 12.80
N LYS A 23 0.70 26.65 13.47
CA LYS A 23 -0.66 26.98 13.92
C LYS A 23 -0.67 28.14 14.91
N SER A 24 0.17 28.09 15.95
CA SER A 24 0.22 29.14 16.98
C SER A 24 0.63 30.52 16.43
N GLU A 25 1.36 30.52 15.32
CA GLU A 25 1.77 31.72 14.58
C GLU A 25 0.77 32.13 13.49
N ASN A 26 -0.38 31.45 13.37
CA ASN A 26 -1.38 31.65 12.32
C ASN A 26 -0.80 31.59 10.89
N LYS A 27 0.17 30.72 10.64
CA LYS A 27 0.79 30.54 9.32
C LYS A 27 -0.09 29.78 8.33
N PHE A 28 -1.05 29.00 8.85
CA PHE A 28 -2.14 28.41 8.11
C PHE A 28 -3.36 28.32 9.02
N GLU A 29 -4.55 28.33 8.43
CA GLU A 29 -5.83 28.16 9.10
C GLU A 29 -6.61 27.07 8.37
N ILE A 30 -7.40 26.29 9.12
CA ILE A 30 -8.31 25.29 8.56
C ILE A 30 -9.73 25.77 8.84
N GLN A 31 -10.44 26.14 7.78
CA GLN A 31 -11.80 26.64 7.86
C GLN A 31 -12.79 25.53 7.54
N ASN A 32 -14.06 25.75 7.90
CA ASN A 32 -15.13 24.83 7.54
C ASN A 32 -15.32 24.79 6.02
N GLY A 33 -15.29 23.59 5.43
CA GLY A 33 -15.46 23.39 4.00
C GLY A 33 -14.16 23.37 3.22
N ASP A 34 -13.02 23.59 3.86
CA ASP A 34 -11.71 23.36 3.24
C ASP A 34 -11.56 21.89 2.82
N GLU A 35 -10.83 21.69 1.74
CA GLU A 35 -10.73 20.40 1.08
C GLU A 35 -9.28 20.02 0.83
N GLY A 36 -9.01 18.72 0.91
CA GLY A 36 -7.73 18.14 0.53
C GLY A 36 -7.93 16.96 -0.41
N TYR A 37 -7.04 16.81 -1.38
CA TYR A 37 -7.17 15.85 -2.46
C TYR A 37 -5.88 15.06 -2.65
N ALA A 38 -6.00 13.75 -2.83
CA ALA A 38 -4.90 12.95 -3.34
C ALA A 38 -5.38 11.67 -4.01
N THR A 39 -4.52 11.14 -4.88
CA THR A 39 -4.65 9.81 -5.46
C THR A 39 -3.36 9.04 -5.21
N ALA A 40 -3.46 7.80 -4.77
CA ALA A 40 -2.28 6.98 -4.49
C ALA A 40 -2.40 5.61 -5.18
N PRO A 41 -1.29 5.09 -5.73
CA PRO A 41 -1.27 3.77 -6.34
C PRO A 41 -1.21 2.68 -5.28
N SER A 42 -1.69 1.49 -5.63
CA SER A 42 -1.35 0.28 -4.90
C SER A 42 0.09 -0.13 -5.22
N ASN A 43 0.59 -1.10 -4.49
CA ASN A 43 1.87 -1.74 -4.77
C ASN A 43 1.72 -3.27 -4.63
N ILE A 44 2.65 -4.01 -5.22
CA ILE A 44 2.76 -5.46 -5.07
C ILE A 44 4.13 -5.82 -4.51
N ALA A 45 4.18 -6.57 -3.41
CA ALA A 45 5.44 -6.92 -2.78
C ALA A 45 6.19 -7.96 -3.61
N LEU A 46 7.47 -7.71 -3.92
CA LEU A 46 8.39 -8.68 -4.51
C LEU A 46 9.28 -9.33 -3.45
N LEU A 47 9.56 -8.61 -2.38
CA LEU A 47 10.08 -9.14 -1.13
C LEU A 47 9.05 -8.83 -0.05
N LYS A 48 8.53 -9.87 0.60
CA LYS A 48 7.26 -9.86 1.33
C LYS A 48 7.38 -9.23 2.71
N TYR A 49 6.39 -8.39 3.00
CA TYR A 49 6.06 -7.93 4.34
C TYR A 49 5.08 -8.91 4.98
N TRP A 50 5.56 -9.73 5.92
CA TRP A 50 4.72 -10.64 6.71
C TRP A 50 5.32 -10.82 8.10
N GLY A 51 4.52 -10.54 9.14
CA GLY A 51 4.99 -10.36 10.51
C GLY A 51 5.17 -8.89 10.93
N LYS A 52 4.96 -8.62 12.21
CA LYS A 52 5.16 -7.30 12.85
C LYS A 52 5.96 -7.47 14.13
N ALA A 53 6.80 -6.49 14.45
CA ALA A 53 7.50 -6.45 15.72
C ALA A 53 6.50 -6.42 16.88
N GLN A 54 6.77 -7.19 17.94
CA GLN A 54 5.93 -7.18 19.13
C GLN A 54 6.06 -5.81 19.82
N ASN A 55 4.96 -5.30 20.37
CA ASN A 55 4.88 -4.05 21.14
C ASN A 55 5.12 -2.74 20.38
N ARG A 56 5.28 -2.77 19.06
CA ARG A 56 5.50 -1.57 18.23
C ARG A 56 4.40 -1.42 17.19
N SER A 57 3.96 -0.18 16.96
CA SER A 57 2.85 0.10 16.04
C SER A 57 3.31 0.06 14.59
N GLN A 58 2.88 -0.94 13.81
CA GLN A 58 3.17 -1.11 12.38
C GLN A 58 4.66 -1.10 12.02
N ILE A 59 5.50 -1.72 12.85
CA ILE A 59 6.91 -1.99 12.54
C ILE A 59 7.03 -3.42 11.98
N PRO A 60 7.68 -3.63 10.83
CA PRO A 60 7.78 -4.94 10.21
C PRO A 60 8.86 -5.78 10.91
N THR A 61 8.77 -7.09 10.83
CA THR A 61 9.85 -7.99 11.28
C THR A 61 11.05 -8.00 10.33
N ASN A 62 10.88 -7.52 9.10
CA ASN A 62 11.91 -7.53 8.08
C ASN A 62 11.72 -6.39 7.05
N SER A 63 12.83 -5.94 6.49
CA SER A 63 12.82 -5.07 5.30
C SER A 63 12.11 -5.76 4.14
N ASN A 64 11.48 -4.99 3.27
CA ASN A 64 10.67 -5.50 2.17
C ASN A 64 10.71 -4.53 0.98
N LEU A 65 10.27 -5.02 -0.18
CA LEU A 65 10.33 -4.29 -1.45
C LEU A 65 9.05 -4.54 -2.22
N SER A 66 8.50 -3.51 -2.84
CA SER A 66 7.39 -3.63 -3.77
C SER A 66 7.64 -2.93 -5.10
N TYR A 67 6.87 -3.35 -6.11
CA TYR A 67 6.70 -2.63 -7.36
C TYR A 67 5.41 -1.80 -7.30
N THR A 68 5.48 -0.53 -7.70
CA THR A 68 4.35 0.40 -7.72
C THR A 68 3.41 0.08 -8.88
N LEU A 69 2.11 0.00 -8.61
CA LEU A 69 1.07 -0.29 -9.60
C LEU A 69 0.27 0.98 -9.91
N GLY A 70 0.85 1.85 -10.74
CA GLY A 70 0.40 3.23 -10.95
C GLY A 70 -1.08 3.39 -11.35
N GLY A 71 -1.63 2.47 -12.12
CA GLY A 71 -3.01 2.44 -12.57
C GLY A 71 -4.02 1.95 -11.54
N PHE A 72 -3.60 1.12 -10.59
CA PHE A 72 -4.46 0.63 -9.51
C PHE A 72 -4.48 1.66 -8.39
N ARG A 73 -5.47 2.56 -8.34
CA ARG A 73 -5.43 3.73 -7.46
C ARG A 73 -6.63 3.84 -6.53
N SER A 74 -6.35 4.42 -5.36
CA SER A 74 -7.36 5.01 -4.49
C SER A 74 -7.39 6.52 -4.69
N PHE A 75 -8.59 7.08 -4.74
CA PHE A 75 -8.87 8.50 -4.86
C PHE A 75 -9.52 8.93 -3.55
N THR A 76 -8.89 9.85 -2.82
CA THR A 76 -9.44 10.38 -1.57
C THR A 76 -9.58 11.88 -1.63
N LYS A 77 -10.79 12.34 -1.30
CA LYS A 77 -11.13 13.71 -0.98
C LYS A 77 -11.45 13.77 0.51
N ILE A 78 -10.92 14.75 1.21
CA ILE A 78 -11.35 15.10 2.56
C ILE A 78 -11.97 16.50 2.54
N THR A 79 -13.00 16.71 3.32
CA THR A 79 -13.61 18.02 3.56
C THR A 79 -13.70 18.24 5.06
N THR A 80 -13.24 19.39 5.52
CA THR A 80 -13.33 19.79 6.92
C THR A 80 -14.77 20.16 7.27
N GLN A 81 -15.22 19.67 8.41
CA GLN A 81 -16.48 20.01 9.00
C GLN A 81 -16.14 20.73 10.30
N GLY A 82 -16.09 22.05 10.19
CA GLY A 82 -15.80 22.94 11.29
C GLY A 82 -16.95 22.96 12.28
N ARG A 83 -16.60 23.33 13.50
CA ARG A 83 -17.54 23.34 14.61
C ARG A 83 -17.99 24.75 14.91
N PHE A 84 -19.30 25.00 14.81
CA PHE A 84 -19.90 26.15 15.46
C PHE A 84 -20.31 25.72 16.88
N LEU A 85 -19.52 26.10 17.88
CA LEU A 85 -19.90 25.98 19.28
C LEU A 85 -20.55 27.29 19.73
N PRO A 86 -21.82 27.29 20.19
CA PRO A 86 -22.37 28.44 20.88
C PRO A 86 -21.55 28.73 22.15
N ASP A 87 -21.40 30.00 22.54
CA ASP A 87 -20.64 30.42 23.74
C ASP A 87 -21.14 29.75 25.04
N SER A 88 -22.37 29.26 25.05
CA SER A 88 -22.99 28.56 26.18
C SER A 88 -22.66 27.06 26.28
N CYS A 89 -21.88 26.51 25.36
CA CYS A 89 -21.59 25.08 25.29
C CYS A 89 -20.52 24.67 26.32
N ASN A 90 -20.94 24.37 27.55
CA ASN A 90 -20.06 23.96 28.65
C ASN A 90 -19.43 22.56 28.50
N LYS A 91 -19.87 21.78 27.50
CA LYS A 91 -19.32 20.47 27.16
C LYS A 91 -19.15 20.38 25.66
N ILE A 92 -17.95 20.00 25.23
CA ILE A 92 -17.59 19.81 23.84
C ILE A 92 -17.94 18.35 23.46
N PRO A 93 -19.02 18.05 22.70
CA PRO A 93 -19.26 16.71 22.18
C PRO A 93 -18.03 16.14 21.44
N PRO A 94 -17.80 14.83 21.46
CA PRO A 94 -16.68 14.23 20.73
C PRO A 94 -16.85 14.48 19.22
N ILE A 95 -15.77 14.93 18.58
CA ILE A 95 -15.67 15.06 17.13
C ILE A 95 -15.80 13.66 16.51
N LYS A 96 -16.61 13.54 15.45
CA LYS A 96 -16.81 12.28 14.73
C LYS A 96 -16.46 12.47 13.25
N ASN A 97 -15.36 11.86 12.85
CA ASN A 97 -15.00 11.73 11.44
C ASN A 97 -16.03 10.83 10.73
N ARG A 98 -16.31 11.13 9.46
CA ARG A 98 -17.30 10.42 8.64
C ARG A 98 -16.61 9.83 7.42
N LEU A 99 -16.91 8.57 7.11
CA LEU A 99 -16.32 7.85 5.98
C LEU A 99 -17.38 7.49 4.95
N PHE A 100 -17.10 7.74 3.68
CA PHE A 100 -17.88 7.34 2.53
C PHE A 100 -16.94 6.61 1.57
N LEU A 101 -17.32 5.40 1.16
CA LEU A 101 -16.49 4.54 0.32
C LEU A 101 -17.19 4.22 -1.00
N ASN A 102 -16.42 4.14 -2.08
CA ASN A 102 -16.86 3.69 -3.41
C ASN A 102 -18.07 4.47 -3.96
N ASN A 103 -18.09 5.78 -3.75
CA ASN A 103 -19.18 6.68 -4.15
C ASN A 103 -20.57 6.31 -3.57
N ASP A 104 -20.60 5.49 -2.51
CA ASP A 104 -21.82 5.21 -1.76
C ASP A 104 -22.24 6.45 -0.96
N LYS A 105 -23.50 6.86 -1.10
CA LYS A 105 -24.08 7.98 -0.34
C LYS A 105 -24.26 7.62 1.14
N ASN A 106 -24.26 6.34 1.48
CA ASN A 106 -24.39 5.87 2.86
C ASN A 106 -23.05 5.95 3.57
N GLN A 107 -23.05 6.62 4.72
CA GLN A 107 -21.91 6.66 5.61
C GLN A 107 -21.53 5.24 6.05
N LYS A 108 -20.24 4.92 5.93
CA LYS A 108 -19.65 3.69 6.45
C LYS A 108 -19.17 3.89 7.89
N ILE A 109 -19.12 2.79 8.63
CA ILE A 109 -18.47 2.77 9.95
C ILE A 109 -17.00 3.10 9.74
N LEU A 110 -16.53 4.15 10.42
CA LEU A 110 -15.13 4.50 10.41
C LEU A 110 -14.35 3.47 11.23
N PRO A 111 -13.34 2.79 10.66
CA PRO A 111 -12.54 1.85 11.42
C PRO A 111 -11.81 2.57 12.56
N GLU A 112 -11.85 2.01 13.77
CA GLU A 112 -11.23 2.60 14.97
C GLU A 112 -9.77 3.01 14.74
N LYS A 113 -8.99 2.15 14.06
CA LYS A 113 -7.60 2.44 13.70
C LYS A 113 -7.46 3.69 12.83
N MET A 114 -8.37 3.90 11.88
CA MET A 114 -8.36 5.10 11.04
C MET A 114 -8.72 6.34 11.86
N ASP A 115 -9.68 6.23 12.77
CA ASP A 115 -10.06 7.33 13.65
C ASP A 115 -8.91 7.73 14.59
N ILE A 116 -8.27 6.75 15.24
CA ILE A 116 -7.07 6.95 16.07
C ILE A 116 -5.94 7.61 15.26
N LEU A 117 -5.72 7.17 14.02
CA LEU A 117 -4.71 7.76 13.13
C LEU A 117 -5.00 9.24 12.86
N ILE A 118 -6.23 9.57 12.47
CA ILE A 118 -6.64 10.95 12.17
C ILE A 118 -6.55 11.81 13.43
N GLN A 119 -7.06 11.33 14.57
CA GLN A 119 -6.94 12.02 15.85
C GLN A 119 -5.48 12.25 16.25
N SER A 120 -4.58 11.33 15.92
CA SER A 120 -3.15 11.48 16.21
C SER A 120 -2.49 12.51 15.29
N ILE A 121 -2.87 12.55 14.01
CA ILE A 121 -2.38 13.54 13.05
C ILE A 121 -2.84 14.94 13.45
N PHE A 122 -4.13 15.07 13.77
CA PHE A 122 -4.77 16.32 14.15
C PHE A 122 -4.79 16.55 15.65
N TYR A 123 -3.92 15.92 16.45
CA TYR A 123 -3.97 16.11 17.91
C TYR A 123 -3.86 17.59 18.32
N ASN A 124 -3.11 18.39 17.56
CA ASN A 124 -2.98 19.84 17.74
C ASN A 124 -4.23 20.65 17.31
N PHE A 125 -5.23 20.01 16.71
CA PHE A 125 -6.44 20.59 16.10
C PHE A 125 -7.70 19.80 16.46
N ALA A 126 -7.59 18.78 17.33
CA ALA A 126 -8.55 17.68 17.42
C ALA A 126 -9.92 18.10 17.96
N ASP A 127 -10.01 19.31 18.54
CA ASP A 127 -11.24 19.88 19.08
C ASP A 127 -11.94 20.88 18.13
N GLU A 128 -11.30 21.24 17.01
CA GLU A 128 -11.78 22.29 16.08
C GLU A 128 -12.50 21.74 14.84
N ILE A 129 -12.04 20.60 14.31
CA ILE A 129 -12.50 20.07 13.02
C ILE A 129 -12.79 18.57 13.06
N SER A 130 -13.83 18.16 12.33
CA SER A 130 -14.02 16.77 11.88
C SER A 130 -13.71 16.66 10.40
N LEU A 131 -13.40 15.45 9.93
CA LEU A 131 -13.25 15.17 8.50
C LEU A 131 -14.45 14.39 7.96
N LYS A 132 -15.00 14.87 6.85
CA LYS A 132 -15.76 14.06 5.91
C LYS A 132 -14.77 13.48 4.91
N ILE A 133 -14.64 12.16 4.87
CA ILE A 133 -13.68 11.43 4.04
C ILE A 133 -14.47 10.71 2.95
N GLU A 134 -14.22 11.06 1.70
CA GLU A 134 -14.81 10.44 0.52
C GLU A 134 -13.69 9.73 -0.25
N SER A 135 -13.71 8.40 -0.26
CA SER A 135 -12.66 7.61 -0.90
C SER A 135 -13.24 6.53 -1.81
N HIS A 136 -12.62 6.29 -2.96
CA HIS A 136 -12.98 5.18 -3.83
C HIS A 136 -11.75 4.57 -4.50
N ASN A 137 -11.85 3.31 -4.88
CA ASN A 137 -10.85 2.63 -5.70
C ASN A 137 -11.36 2.51 -7.12
N ASN A 138 -10.48 2.64 -8.11
CA ASN A 138 -10.83 2.34 -9.51
C ASN A 138 -10.70 0.84 -9.85
N PHE A 139 -10.30 0.01 -8.87
CA PHE A 139 -10.23 -1.45 -8.99
C PHE A 139 -11.12 -2.13 -7.95
N PRO A 140 -11.65 -3.33 -8.23
CA PRO A 140 -12.44 -4.07 -7.26
C PRO A 140 -11.64 -4.41 -6.00
N THR A 141 -12.25 -4.22 -4.84
CA THR A 141 -11.63 -4.53 -3.54
C THR A 141 -11.27 -6.03 -3.41
N ALA A 142 -11.97 -6.89 -4.14
CA ALA A 142 -11.76 -8.34 -4.14
C ALA A 142 -10.62 -8.84 -5.04
N CYS A 143 -9.93 -7.97 -5.79
CA CYS A 143 -8.86 -8.38 -6.73
C CYS A 143 -7.55 -8.81 -6.05
N GLY A 144 -7.48 -8.91 -4.73
CA GLY A 144 -6.25 -9.28 -4.01
C GLY A 144 -5.19 -8.17 -4.01
N ILE A 145 -5.48 -7.04 -4.63
CA ILE A 145 -4.67 -5.82 -4.61
C ILE A 145 -4.83 -5.15 -3.24
N ALA A 146 -3.73 -4.64 -2.69
CA ALA A 146 -3.70 -4.00 -1.38
C ALA A 146 -4.43 -2.63 -1.36
N SER A 147 -5.77 -2.65 -1.45
CA SER A 147 -6.63 -1.45 -1.39
C SER A 147 -6.43 -0.62 -0.13
N SER A 148 -6.07 -1.27 0.99
CA SER A 148 -5.69 -0.54 2.20
C SER A 148 -4.38 0.24 2.05
N ALA A 149 -3.41 -0.25 1.27
CA ALA A 149 -2.13 0.43 1.07
C ALA A 149 -2.33 1.74 0.32
N SER A 150 -3.00 1.68 -0.84
CA SER A 150 -3.34 2.86 -1.62
C SER A 150 -4.33 3.77 -0.90
N GLY A 151 -5.33 3.21 -0.20
CA GLY A 151 -6.34 4.00 0.52
C GLY A 151 -5.75 4.84 1.65
N TYR A 152 -4.91 4.26 2.51
CA TYR A 152 -4.22 5.02 3.55
C TYR A 152 -3.21 6.01 2.97
N ALA A 153 -2.45 5.64 1.93
CA ALA A 153 -1.54 6.58 1.28
C ALA A 153 -2.28 7.80 0.67
N ALA A 154 -3.44 7.58 0.04
CA ALA A 154 -4.27 8.64 -0.50
C ALA A 154 -4.90 9.50 0.62
N LEU A 155 -5.36 8.91 1.72
CA LEU A 155 -5.85 9.66 2.89
C LEU A 155 -4.76 10.58 3.44
N ILE A 156 -3.56 10.05 3.64
CA ILE A 156 -2.43 10.82 4.16
C ILE A 156 -2.02 11.92 3.17
N GLY A 157 -1.97 11.63 1.88
CA GLY A 157 -1.74 12.66 0.85
C GLY A 157 -2.80 13.75 0.85
N ALA A 158 -4.08 13.42 1.00
CA ALA A 158 -5.16 14.39 1.06
C ALA A 158 -5.09 15.26 2.32
N ILE A 159 -4.67 14.70 3.46
CA ILE A 159 -4.40 15.47 4.67
C ILE A 159 -3.21 16.41 4.47
N ALA A 160 -2.14 15.97 3.80
CA ALA A 160 -1.00 16.83 3.48
C ALA A 160 -1.39 18.01 2.57
N ASP A 161 -2.31 17.77 1.62
CA ASP A 161 -2.89 18.81 0.76
C ASP A 161 -3.69 19.83 1.57
N LEU A 162 -4.62 19.36 2.40
CA LEU A 162 -5.45 20.20 3.27
C LEU A 162 -4.60 21.09 4.18
N LEU A 163 -3.54 20.54 4.77
CA LEU A 163 -2.61 21.26 5.64
C LEU A 163 -1.56 22.07 4.87
N GLN A 164 -1.62 22.07 3.54
CA GLN A 164 -0.69 22.77 2.64
C GLN A 164 0.79 22.48 2.97
N LEU A 165 1.10 21.25 3.35
CA LEU A 165 2.41 20.90 3.93
C LEU A 165 3.59 21.18 3.00
N LYS A 166 3.37 21.13 1.68
CA LYS A 166 4.38 21.48 0.67
C LYS A 166 4.90 22.92 0.79
N ASN A 167 4.11 23.83 1.36
CA ASN A 167 4.48 25.24 1.54
C ASN A 167 5.29 25.47 2.83
N HIS A 168 5.26 24.52 3.76
CA HIS A 168 5.78 24.70 5.12
C HIS A 168 6.88 23.72 5.50
N LEU A 169 6.95 22.58 4.81
CA LEU A 169 7.91 21.52 5.05
C LEU A 169 8.94 21.43 3.93
N THR A 170 10.17 21.04 4.29
CA THR A 170 11.16 20.61 3.30
C THR A 170 10.70 19.33 2.61
N LYS A 171 11.31 18.99 1.47
CA LYS A 171 11.01 17.74 0.75
C LYS A 171 11.22 16.50 1.63
N GLU A 172 12.25 16.50 2.47
CA GLU A 172 12.57 15.38 3.37
C GLU A 172 11.58 15.28 4.53
N GLU A 173 11.19 16.41 5.12
CA GLU A 173 10.16 16.45 6.16
C GLU A 173 8.81 15.96 5.61
N LEU A 174 8.40 16.43 4.43
CA LEU A 174 7.17 15.98 3.78
C LEU A 174 7.21 14.48 3.46
N HIS A 175 8.32 13.99 2.90
CA HIS A 175 8.52 12.56 2.64
C HIS A 175 8.38 11.72 3.91
N THR A 176 9.03 12.14 4.99
CA THR A 176 8.96 11.49 6.30
C THR A 176 7.53 11.49 6.83
N TRP A 177 6.85 12.63 6.76
CA TRP A 177 5.46 12.78 7.21
C TRP A 177 4.53 11.84 6.44
N LEU A 178 4.62 11.81 5.10
CA LEU A 178 3.78 10.98 4.23
C LEU A 178 4.01 9.48 4.51
N THR A 179 5.27 9.04 4.52
CA THR A 179 5.61 7.63 4.65
C THR A 179 5.29 7.08 6.05
N GLU A 180 5.64 7.81 7.11
CA GLU A 180 5.41 7.34 8.49
C GLU A 180 3.93 7.35 8.89
N TRP A 181 3.15 8.37 8.53
CA TRP A 181 1.71 8.35 8.81
C TRP A 181 0.99 7.29 7.98
N ALA A 182 1.39 7.08 6.72
CA ALA A 182 0.83 6.01 5.91
C ALA A 182 1.14 4.63 6.53
N ARG A 183 2.39 4.40 6.96
CA ARG A 183 2.82 3.18 7.67
C ARG A 183 1.93 2.88 8.88
N LEU A 184 1.69 3.88 9.73
CA LEU A 184 0.86 3.75 10.93
C LEU A 184 -0.61 3.39 10.59
N GLY A 185 -1.12 3.93 9.49
CA GLY A 185 -2.43 3.58 8.93
C GLY A 185 -2.50 2.17 8.36
N SER A 186 -1.52 1.76 7.56
CA SER A 186 -1.32 0.39 7.08
C SER A 186 0.15 0.21 6.69
N GLY A 187 0.82 -0.83 7.20
CA GLY A 187 2.28 -0.97 7.01
C GLY A 187 2.72 -0.90 5.54
N SER A 188 2.00 -1.56 4.63
CA SER A 188 2.30 -1.50 3.19
C SER A 188 1.98 -0.17 2.51
N ALA A 189 1.18 0.71 3.13
CA ALA A 189 0.84 2.03 2.58
C ALA A 189 2.06 2.96 2.51
N THR A 190 3.06 2.77 3.37
CA THR A 190 4.30 3.56 3.32
C THR A 190 4.95 3.51 1.94
N ARG A 191 4.92 2.33 1.29
CA ARG A 191 5.49 2.14 -0.05
C ARG A 191 4.65 2.75 -1.17
N SER A 192 3.40 3.09 -0.89
CA SER A 192 2.48 3.80 -1.79
C SER A 192 2.47 5.32 -1.56
N ALA A 193 3.11 5.80 -0.50
CA ALA A 193 3.08 7.20 -0.07
C ALA A 193 4.26 8.05 -0.59
N ILE A 194 4.94 7.57 -1.63
CA ILE A 194 6.07 8.28 -2.26
C ILE A 194 5.58 8.95 -3.55
N GLU A 195 5.88 10.24 -3.70
CA GLU A 195 5.74 10.95 -4.98
C GLU A 195 6.86 10.52 -5.93
N CYS A 196 6.51 9.94 -7.09
CA CYS A 196 7.49 9.56 -8.10
C CYS A 196 6.90 9.63 -9.52
N ALA A 197 7.74 9.99 -10.48
CA ALA A 197 7.39 9.98 -11.90
C ALA A 197 7.70 8.60 -12.50
N GLY A 198 6.67 7.88 -12.93
CA GLY A 198 6.81 6.57 -13.58
C GLY A 198 6.82 5.37 -12.63
N ASP A 199 7.20 4.22 -13.17
CA ASP A 199 7.33 2.97 -12.40
C ASP A 199 8.44 3.08 -11.38
N SER A 200 8.25 2.39 -10.26
CA SER A 200 9.21 2.43 -9.18
C SER A 200 9.21 1.15 -8.37
N PHE A 201 10.42 0.78 -7.95
CA PHE A 201 10.64 -0.17 -6.89
C PHE A 201 10.81 0.61 -5.60
N VAL A 202 10.02 0.27 -4.58
CA VAL A 202 10.00 0.98 -3.30
C VAL A 202 10.44 0.05 -2.19
N LYS A 203 11.53 0.41 -1.52
CA LYS A 203 12.06 -0.30 -0.36
C LYS A 203 11.45 0.27 0.90
N TRP A 204 10.97 -0.60 1.79
CA TRP A 204 10.70 -0.27 3.19
C TRP A 204 11.70 -1.04 4.04
N GLU A 205 12.66 -0.30 4.58
CA GLU A 205 13.81 -0.81 5.30
C GLU A 205 13.59 -0.70 6.81
N LEU A 206 13.88 -1.79 7.50
CA LEU A 206 14.08 -1.79 8.94
C LEU A 206 15.48 -1.24 9.20
N GLU A 207 15.58 -0.11 9.90
CA GLU A 207 16.87 0.45 10.29
C GLU A 207 17.46 -0.32 11.48
N SER A 208 18.77 -0.18 11.68
CA SER A 208 19.47 -0.92 12.73
C SER A 208 18.91 -0.57 14.12
N ALA A 209 19.06 -1.48 15.10
CA ALA A 209 18.56 -1.27 16.46
C ALA A 209 19.12 -0.02 17.18
N HIS A 210 20.15 0.62 16.61
CA HIS A 210 20.76 1.85 17.13
C HIS A 210 20.17 3.13 16.52
N ASP A 211 19.30 3.02 15.51
CA ASP A 211 18.69 4.17 14.87
C ASP A 211 17.38 4.57 15.57
N GLU A 212 17.20 5.86 15.77
CA GLU A 212 15.98 6.41 16.37
C GLU A 212 14.81 6.43 15.37
N SER A 213 15.10 6.38 14.07
CA SER A 213 14.11 6.17 13.02
C SER A 213 13.73 4.69 12.94
N PHE A 214 12.45 4.39 13.14
CA PHE A 214 12.00 3.00 13.27
C PHE A 214 12.10 2.23 11.96
N THR A 215 11.89 2.91 10.83
CA THR A 215 12.02 2.38 9.48
C THR A 215 12.26 3.51 8.49
N LYS A 216 12.78 3.19 7.31
CA LYS A 216 12.94 4.13 6.20
C LYS A 216 12.30 3.60 4.94
N THR A 217 11.52 4.45 4.28
CA THR A 217 10.94 4.11 2.97
C THR A 217 11.59 4.95 1.88
N SER A 218 12.07 4.33 0.81
CA SER A 218 12.78 5.03 -0.26
C SER A 218 12.60 4.34 -1.61
N LEU A 219 12.79 5.10 -2.69
CA LEU A 219 12.94 4.53 -4.03
C LEU A 219 14.21 3.67 -4.08
N MET A 220 14.13 2.53 -4.76
CA MET A 220 15.28 1.68 -5.05
C MET A 220 15.85 2.05 -6.43
N PRO A 221 17.13 2.42 -6.52
CA PRO A 221 17.80 2.61 -7.81
C PRO A 221 17.73 1.33 -8.66
N HIS A 222 17.44 1.48 -9.94
CA HIS A 222 17.26 0.36 -10.85
C HIS A 222 17.64 0.74 -12.28
N HIS A 223 17.99 -0.26 -13.08
CA HIS A 223 18.34 -0.12 -14.48
C HIS A 223 17.15 0.40 -15.33
N PRO A 224 17.34 1.31 -16.30
CA PRO A 224 16.24 1.85 -17.11
C PRO A 224 15.41 0.80 -17.88
N LYS A 225 16.00 -0.35 -18.23
CA LYS A 225 15.30 -1.46 -18.90
C LYS A 225 14.10 -1.98 -18.11
N TRP A 226 14.07 -1.84 -16.78
CA TRP A 226 12.88 -2.22 -15.99
C TRP A 226 11.62 -1.40 -16.33
N LYS A 227 11.75 -0.27 -17.04
CA LYS A 227 10.61 0.47 -17.55
C LYS A 227 9.84 -0.31 -18.64
N GLN A 228 10.31 -1.45 -19.13
CA GLN A 228 9.52 -2.28 -20.05
C GLN A 228 8.57 -3.26 -19.32
N LEU A 229 8.56 -3.27 -17.98
CA LEU A 229 7.69 -4.14 -17.22
C LEU A 229 6.21 -3.77 -17.39
N GLU A 230 5.41 -4.80 -17.52
CA GLU A 230 3.96 -4.79 -17.43
C GLU A 230 3.51 -5.63 -16.24
N HIS A 231 2.31 -5.35 -15.75
CA HIS A 231 1.71 -6.06 -14.64
C HIS A 231 0.25 -6.38 -14.95
N CYS A 232 -0.15 -7.60 -14.58
CA CYS A 232 -1.57 -7.95 -14.48
C CYS A 232 -1.86 -8.80 -13.25
N VAL A 233 -3.14 -8.81 -12.85
CA VAL A 233 -3.65 -9.69 -11.80
C VAL A 233 -4.78 -10.54 -12.33
N PHE A 234 -4.69 -11.85 -12.08
CA PHE A 234 -5.72 -12.84 -12.38
C PHE A 234 -6.58 -13.07 -11.14
N VAL A 235 -7.87 -12.77 -11.23
CA VAL A 235 -8.81 -12.93 -10.12
C VAL A 235 -9.35 -14.36 -10.12
N LEU A 236 -8.72 -15.23 -9.34
CA LEU A 236 -9.10 -16.64 -9.21
C LEU A 236 -10.28 -16.83 -8.26
N ASN A 237 -10.30 -16.06 -7.17
CA ASN A 237 -11.35 -16.08 -6.16
C ASN A 237 -11.51 -14.70 -5.52
N SER A 238 -12.75 -14.20 -5.52
CA SER A 238 -13.14 -12.88 -5.01
C SER A 238 -13.83 -12.92 -3.66
N ASN A 239 -13.92 -14.09 -3.02
CA ASN A 239 -14.56 -14.24 -1.72
C ASN A 239 -13.79 -13.49 -0.63
N GLU A 240 -14.51 -13.09 0.42
CA GLU A 240 -13.88 -12.46 1.59
C GLU A 240 -12.82 -13.37 2.20
N LYS A 241 -11.73 -12.75 2.67
CA LYS A 241 -10.64 -13.48 3.30
C LYS A 241 -11.14 -14.06 4.62
N VAL A 242 -10.91 -15.36 4.83
CA VAL A 242 -11.24 -16.04 6.09
C VAL A 242 -10.50 -15.42 7.28
N ILE A 243 -9.24 -15.01 7.07
CA ILE A 243 -8.41 -14.32 8.05
C ILE A 243 -8.01 -12.96 7.47
N SER A 244 -8.18 -11.88 8.23
CA SER A 244 -7.74 -10.57 7.77
C SER A 244 -6.21 -10.50 7.71
N SER A 245 -5.64 -9.70 6.80
CA SER A 245 -4.17 -9.55 6.74
C SER A 245 -3.61 -9.06 8.08
N SER A 246 -4.32 -8.17 8.79
CA SER A 246 -3.90 -7.68 10.11
C SER A 246 -3.79 -8.78 11.17
N GLU A 247 -4.71 -9.74 11.18
CA GLU A 247 -4.63 -10.91 12.06
C GLU A 247 -3.54 -11.88 11.60
N GLY A 248 -3.43 -12.13 10.29
CA GLY A 248 -2.38 -12.99 9.75
C GLY A 248 -0.96 -12.49 10.05
N HIS A 249 -0.74 -11.16 10.05
CA HIS A 249 0.54 -10.59 10.50
C HIS A 249 0.86 -10.90 11.97
N LYS A 250 -0.15 -11.06 12.83
CA LYS A 250 0.06 -11.42 14.25
C LYS A 250 0.42 -12.91 14.38
N SER A 251 -0.16 -13.77 13.55
CA SER A 251 0.11 -15.21 13.58
C SER A 251 1.46 -15.59 12.98
N ALA A 252 2.11 -14.73 12.19
CA ALA A 252 3.41 -15.02 11.58
C ALA A 252 4.46 -15.57 12.59
N ASN A 253 4.53 -15.00 13.80
CA ASN A 253 5.51 -15.41 14.83
C ASN A 253 5.20 -16.77 15.48
N THR A 254 4.03 -17.35 15.23
CA THR A 254 3.69 -18.70 15.71
C THR A 254 4.23 -19.80 14.80
N SER A 255 4.63 -19.46 13.56
CA SER A 255 5.30 -20.38 12.65
C SER A 255 6.81 -20.37 12.91
N ALA A 256 7.39 -21.55 13.15
CA ALA A 256 8.84 -21.71 13.26
C ALA A 256 9.59 -21.30 11.98
N LEU A 257 8.94 -21.40 10.80
CA LEU A 257 9.53 -21.03 9.52
C LEU A 257 9.74 -19.52 9.39
N ASN A 258 8.99 -18.70 10.13
CA ASN A 258 9.10 -17.25 10.04
C ASN A 258 10.48 -16.75 10.51
N ALA A 259 11.04 -17.37 11.55
CA ALA A 259 12.37 -17.01 12.05
C ALA A 259 13.45 -17.23 10.98
N ILE A 260 13.41 -18.38 10.30
CA ILE A 260 14.35 -18.72 9.22
C ILE A 260 14.16 -17.77 8.03
N ARG A 261 12.90 -17.50 7.64
CA ARG A 261 12.60 -16.56 6.55
C ARG A 261 13.19 -15.18 6.84
N VAL A 262 12.87 -14.60 8.00
CA VAL A 262 13.32 -13.27 8.42
C VAL A 262 14.85 -13.18 8.47
N ALA A 263 15.53 -14.21 8.98
CA ALA A 263 17.00 -14.25 9.02
C ALA A 263 17.66 -14.19 7.63
N GLY A 264 17.00 -14.70 6.59
CA GLY A 264 17.50 -14.66 5.21
C GLY A 264 17.27 -13.34 4.47
N ILE A 265 16.37 -12.47 4.96
CA ILE A 265 15.96 -11.25 4.26
C ILE A 265 17.10 -10.26 4.00
N PRO A 266 18.03 -9.97 4.94
CA PRO A 266 19.13 -9.04 4.68
C PRO A 266 19.96 -9.43 3.44
N LYS A 267 20.28 -10.73 3.29
CA LYS A 267 21.00 -11.24 2.12
C LYS A 267 20.16 -11.12 0.84
N ARG A 268 18.87 -11.46 0.90
CA ARG A 268 17.95 -11.31 -0.25
C ARG A 268 17.85 -9.85 -0.70
N MET A 269 17.79 -8.89 0.23
CA MET A 269 17.72 -7.46 -0.10
C MET A 269 18.97 -6.98 -0.85
N VAL A 270 20.15 -7.45 -0.47
CA VAL A 270 21.41 -7.15 -1.18
C VAL A 270 21.36 -7.72 -2.61
N LEU A 271 20.94 -8.98 -2.77
CA LEU A 271 20.84 -9.62 -4.08
C LEU A 271 19.81 -8.94 -4.98
N ILE A 272 18.62 -8.60 -4.46
CA ILE A 272 17.59 -7.87 -5.20
C ILE A 272 18.11 -6.48 -5.60
N SER A 273 18.81 -5.76 -4.71
CA SER A 273 19.37 -4.45 -5.06
C SER A 273 20.38 -4.57 -6.21
N LYS A 274 21.22 -5.61 -6.20
CA LYS A 274 22.13 -5.90 -7.32
C LYS A 274 21.35 -6.22 -8.60
N ALA A 275 20.38 -7.12 -8.53
CA ALA A 275 19.56 -7.53 -9.68
C ALA A 275 18.86 -6.34 -10.35
N LEU A 276 18.28 -5.45 -9.54
CA LEU A 276 17.65 -4.24 -10.04
C LEU A 276 18.63 -3.29 -10.71
N LYS A 277 19.85 -3.13 -10.18
CA LYS A 277 20.87 -2.26 -10.79
C LYS A 277 21.42 -2.82 -12.11
N GLU A 278 21.58 -4.13 -12.18
CA GLU A 278 22.22 -4.83 -13.32
C GLU A 278 21.22 -5.35 -14.37
N PHE A 279 19.91 -5.18 -14.14
CA PHE A 279 18.85 -5.79 -14.96
C PHE A 279 18.96 -7.32 -15.04
N ASP A 280 19.29 -7.96 -13.92
CA ASP A 280 19.27 -9.41 -13.77
C ASP A 280 17.83 -9.85 -13.51
N PHE A 281 17.12 -10.19 -14.59
CA PHE A 281 15.70 -10.52 -14.54
C PHE A 281 15.48 -11.86 -13.84
N GLU A 282 16.32 -12.82 -14.19
CA GLU A 282 16.30 -14.19 -13.70
C GLU A 282 16.50 -14.24 -12.18
N LEU A 283 17.46 -13.47 -11.65
CA LEU A 283 17.69 -13.36 -10.20
C LEU A 283 16.52 -12.68 -9.49
N LEU A 284 15.94 -11.61 -10.04
CA LEU A 284 14.77 -10.96 -9.44
C LEU A 284 13.55 -11.89 -9.41
N GLN A 285 13.30 -12.58 -10.54
CA GLN A 285 12.26 -13.60 -10.67
C GLN A 285 12.41 -14.67 -9.59
N GLN A 286 13.59 -15.29 -9.51
CA GLN A 286 13.85 -16.36 -8.54
C GLN A 286 13.59 -15.88 -7.11
N LEU A 287 14.16 -14.73 -6.72
CA LEU A 287 14.05 -14.22 -5.36
C LEU A 287 12.61 -13.84 -4.99
N SER A 288 11.84 -13.31 -5.94
CA SER A 288 10.44 -12.91 -5.74
C SER A 288 9.50 -14.12 -5.63
N GLU A 289 9.65 -15.11 -6.52
CA GLU A 289 8.85 -16.34 -6.50
C GLU A 289 9.14 -17.17 -5.24
N GLU A 290 10.41 -17.33 -4.88
CA GLU A 290 10.82 -18.01 -3.65
C GLU A 290 10.27 -17.34 -2.39
N ASP A 291 10.31 -16.01 -2.29
CA ASP A 291 9.83 -15.32 -1.09
C ASP A 291 8.31 -15.31 -1.00
N ALA A 292 7.59 -15.34 -2.13
CA ALA A 292 6.16 -15.60 -2.15
C ALA A 292 5.86 -16.99 -1.55
N LEU A 293 6.51 -18.06 -2.05
CA LEU A 293 6.36 -19.41 -1.49
C LEU A 293 6.71 -19.46 0.01
N SER A 294 7.82 -18.84 0.40
CA SER A 294 8.27 -18.81 1.79
C SER A 294 7.26 -18.11 2.71
N MET A 295 6.69 -16.98 2.28
CA MET A 295 5.63 -16.30 3.01
C MET A 295 4.37 -17.18 3.15
N HIS A 296 3.95 -17.86 2.10
CA HIS A 296 2.77 -18.75 2.16
C HIS A 296 3.01 -19.97 3.05
N ALA A 297 4.23 -20.53 3.07
CA ALA A 297 4.59 -21.59 4.01
C ALA A 297 4.49 -21.11 5.47
N VAL A 298 4.91 -19.87 5.76
CA VAL A 298 4.73 -19.25 7.09
C VAL A 298 3.24 -19.09 7.44
N MET A 299 2.40 -18.67 6.49
CA MET A 299 0.95 -18.55 6.70
C MET A 299 0.29 -19.90 7.03
N GLN A 300 0.67 -20.97 6.32
CA GLN A 300 0.09 -22.31 6.47
C GLN A 300 0.54 -23.02 7.74
N THR A 301 1.74 -22.70 8.24
CA THR A 301 2.31 -23.29 9.47
C THR A 301 2.13 -22.40 10.70
N GLY A 302 1.48 -21.23 10.55
CA GLY A 302 1.09 -20.36 11.64
C GLY A 302 -0.21 -20.81 12.31
N THR A 303 -0.55 -20.19 13.44
CA THR A 303 -1.77 -20.43 14.22
C THR A 303 -2.48 -19.10 14.50
N PRO A 304 -3.73 -18.90 14.01
CA PRO A 304 -4.44 -19.78 13.09
C PRO A 304 -3.74 -19.85 11.73
N ALA A 305 -3.86 -21.01 11.07
CA ALA A 305 -3.31 -21.22 9.74
C ALA A 305 -4.16 -20.47 8.70
N ALA A 306 -3.49 -19.85 7.73
CA ALA A 306 -4.12 -19.25 6.57
C ALA A 306 -3.59 -19.94 5.30
N CYS A 307 -4.49 -20.39 4.43
CA CYS A 307 -4.13 -21.02 3.16
C CYS A 307 -4.72 -20.21 2.00
N TYR A 308 -3.89 -19.38 1.38
CA TYR A 308 -4.26 -18.66 0.15
C TYR A 308 -3.61 -19.26 -1.10
N LEU A 309 -2.44 -19.89 -0.94
CA LEU A 309 -1.84 -20.74 -1.97
C LEU A 309 -2.52 -22.11 -1.89
N ASP A 310 -3.76 -22.17 -2.37
CA ASP A 310 -4.54 -23.40 -2.39
C ASP A 310 -4.23 -24.25 -3.64
N HIS A 311 -5.00 -25.30 -3.84
CA HIS A 311 -4.87 -26.20 -4.97
C HIS A 311 -5.06 -25.49 -6.33
N ASP A 312 -6.03 -24.60 -6.46
CA ASP A 312 -6.31 -23.90 -7.71
C ASP A 312 -5.19 -22.91 -8.02
N VAL A 313 -4.77 -22.13 -7.02
CA VAL A 313 -3.64 -21.21 -7.17
C VAL A 313 -2.36 -21.96 -7.55
N SER A 314 -2.11 -23.11 -6.92
CA SER A 314 -0.95 -23.96 -7.23
C SER A 314 -0.99 -24.50 -8.67
N LYS A 315 -2.16 -24.95 -9.16
CA LYS A 315 -2.36 -25.38 -10.55
C LYS A 315 -2.13 -24.25 -11.55
N ALA A 316 -2.62 -23.05 -11.24
CA ALA A 316 -2.43 -21.87 -12.06
C ALA A 316 -0.95 -21.47 -12.15
N ILE A 317 -0.22 -21.48 -11.03
CA ILE A 317 1.23 -21.22 -11.00
C ILE A 317 1.98 -22.27 -11.82
N ALA A 318 1.66 -23.55 -11.66
CA ALA A 318 2.31 -24.62 -12.42
C ALA A 318 2.10 -24.47 -13.94
N LEU A 319 0.88 -24.12 -14.36
CA LEU A 319 0.57 -23.82 -15.76
C LEU A 319 1.38 -22.62 -16.27
N PHE A 320 1.47 -21.53 -15.49
CA PHE A 320 2.25 -20.35 -15.85
C PHE A 320 3.74 -20.69 -16.02
N ILE A 321 4.33 -21.37 -15.04
CA ILE A 321 5.75 -21.79 -15.07
C ILE A 321 6.03 -22.62 -16.31
N LYS A 322 5.16 -23.61 -16.62
CA LYS A 322 5.31 -24.44 -17.82
C LYS A 322 5.36 -23.59 -19.10
N LEU A 323 4.41 -22.67 -19.27
CA LEU A 323 4.35 -21.83 -20.48
C LEU A 323 5.53 -20.84 -20.57
N ARG A 324 5.97 -20.29 -19.44
CA ARG A 324 7.14 -19.41 -19.36
C ARG A 324 8.40 -20.17 -19.77
N ASP A 325 8.62 -21.34 -19.19
CA ASP A 325 9.84 -22.12 -19.40
C ASP A 325 9.90 -22.69 -20.84
N GLU A 326 8.76 -23.08 -21.42
CA GLU A 326 8.66 -23.50 -22.84
C GLU A 326 8.92 -22.35 -23.84
N SER A 327 8.68 -21.11 -23.44
CA SER A 327 8.82 -19.93 -24.31
C SER A 327 10.11 -19.14 -24.09
N GLU A 328 10.87 -19.44 -23.03
CA GLU A 328 12.08 -18.70 -22.62
C GLU A 328 11.85 -17.19 -22.46
N LEU A 329 10.63 -16.80 -22.07
CA LEU A 329 10.21 -15.40 -21.94
C LEU A 329 10.34 -14.87 -20.50
N LYS A 330 10.60 -13.57 -20.39
CA LYS A 330 10.84 -12.87 -19.13
C LYS A 330 9.53 -12.48 -18.46
N ALA A 331 9.02 -13.39 -17.65
CA ALA A 331 7.85 -13.19 -16.82
C ALA A 331 8.01 -13.92 -15.47
N PHE A 332 7.49 -13.34 -14.40
CA PHE A 332 7.47 -14.00 -13.09
C PHE A 332 6.16 -13.74 -12.37
N TRP A 333 5.85 -14.62 -11.43
CA TRP A 333 4.63 -14.52 -10.63
C TRP A 333 4.96 -14.08 -9.20
N THR A 334 3.94 -13.56 -8.52
CA THR A 334 3.98 -13.36 -7.08
C THR A 334 2.57 -13.42 -6.50
N LEU A 335 2.49 -13.68 -5.19
CA LEU A 335 1.24 -13.86 -4.47
C LEU A 335 1.32 -13.11 -3.13
N ASP A 336 0.30 -12.32 -2.82
CA ASP A 336 0.15 -11.65 -1.53
C ASP A 336 -0.80 -12.46 -0.62
N ALA A 337 -1.31 -11.88 0.46
CA ALA A 337 -2.25 -12.54 1.37
C ALA A 337 -3.66 -12.72 0.75
N GLY A 338 -3.77 -13.50 -0.32
CA GLY A 338 -4.98 -13.79 -1.08
C GLY A 338 -4.70 -14.73 -2.27
N PRO A 339 -5.73 -15.28 -2.92
CA PRO A 339 -5.56 -16.30 -3.95
C PRO A 339 -5.30 -15.74 -5.36
N ASN A 340 -5.27 -14.42 -5.52
CA ASN A 340 -5.15 -13.80 -6.85
C ASN A 340 -3.70 -13.66 -7.28
N ILE A 341 -3.38 -14.17 -8.47
CA ILE A 341 -2.00 -14.25 -8.96
C ILE A 341 -1.64 -12.96 -9.67
N HIS A 342 -0.50 -12.37 -9.28
CA HIS A 342 0.07 -11.22 -9.95
C HIS A 342 1.20 -11.68 -10.87
N LEU A 343 1.15 -11.29 -12.13
CA LEU A 343 2.22 -11.53 -13.09
C LEU A 343 2.91 -10.21 -13.43
N ILE A 344 4.24 -10.23 -13.38
CA ILE A 344 5.10 -9.14 -13.80
C ILE A 344 5.92 -9.67 -14.98
N PHE A 345 5.88 -8.97 -16.11
CA PHE A 345 6.40 -9.52 -17.36
C PHE A 345 6.90 -8.41 -18.28
N THR A 346 7.78 -8.75 -19.22
CA THR A 346 8.20 -7.80 -20.26
C THR A 346 7.20 -7.75 -21.40
N GLN A 347 7.19 -6.67 -22.18
CA GLN A 347 6.30 -6.52 -23.33
C GLN A 347 6.35 -7.70 -24.32
N GLU A 348 7.53 -8.32 -24.52
CA GLU A 348 7.68 -9.50 -25.39
C GLU A 348 6.90 -10.71 -24.88
N SER A 349 6.63 -10.78 -23.58
CA SER A 349 5.89 -11.86 -22.94
C SER A 349 4.37 -11.75 -23.10
N LYS A 350 3.84 -10.62 -23.59
CA LYS A 350 2.40 -10.33 -23.63
C LYS A 350 1.58 -11.43 -24.30
N GLN A 351 2.04 -11.96 -25.43
CA GLN A 351 1.32 -13.03 -26.15
C GLN A 351 1.26 -14.34 -25.36
N MET A 352 2.31 -14.66 -24.60
CA MET A 352 2.34 -15.81 -23.70
C MET A 352 1.35 -15.62 -22.55
N ILE A 353 1.26 -14.42 -21.98
CA ILE A 353 0.28 -14.10 -20.92
C ILE A 353 -1.16 -14.22 -21.43
N GLN A 354 -1.44 -13.81 -22.67
CA GLN A 354 -2.76 -14.01 -23.30
C GLN A 354 -3.08 -15.52 -23.47
N ASN A 355 -2.12 -16.32 -23.93
CA ASN A 355 -2.28 -17.77 -24.04
C ASN A 355 -2.49 -18.42 -22.66
N PHE A 356 -1.76 -17.96 -21.64
CA PHE A 356 -1.96 -18.38 -20.25
C PHE A 356 -3.39 -18.09 -19.79
N HIS A 357 -3.93 -16.90 -20.07
CA HIS A 357 -5.30 -16.54 -19.72
C HIS A 357 -6.34 -17.50 -20.32
N VAL A 358 -6.21 -17.81 -21.61
CA VAL A 358 -7.10 -18.77 -22.30
C VAL A 358 -7.02 -20.15 -21.65
N LYS A 359 -5.81 -20.70 -21.50
CA LYS A 359 -5.60 -22.02 -20.89
C LYS A 359 -6.06 -22.09 -19.43
N LEU A 360 -5.94 -20.99 -18.69
CA LEU A 360 -6.37 -20.89 -17.30
C LEU A 360 -7.91 -20.95 -17.19
N GLN A 361 -8.62 -20.29 -18.11
CA GLN A 361 -10.08 -20.35 -18.18
C GLN A 361 -10.57 -21.76 -18.54
N GLU A 362 -9.89 -22.44 -19.47
CA GLU A 362 -10.15 -23.84 -19.83
C GLU A 362 -9.92 -24.77 -18.63
N LEU A 363 -8.78 -24.61 -17.94
CA LEU A 363 -8.39 -25.44 -16.80
C LEU A 363 -9.42 -25.42 -15.66
N PHE A 364 -10.00 -24.26 -15.39
CA PHE A 364 -10.99 -24.10 -14.32
C PHE A 364 -12.44 -24.11 -14.80
N ASN A 365 -12.67 -24.24 -16.11
CA ASN A 365 -13.99 -24.17 -16.73
C ASN A 365 -14.82 -22.95 -16.23
N LYS A 366 -14.17 -21.79 -16.10
CA LYS A 366 -14.80 -20.55 -15.62
C LYS A 366 -14.13 -19.32 -16.23
N LYS A 367 -14.89 -18.21 -16.31
CA LYS A 367 -14.33 -16.92 -16.68
C LYS A 367 -13.39 -16.42 -15.58
N ILE A 368 -12.16 -16.08 -15.94
CA ILE A 368 -11.19 -15.44 -15.05
C ILE A 368 -11.08 -13.98 -15.47
N ASN A 369 -11.37 -13.06 -14.54
CA ASN A 369 -11.19 -11.64 -14.79
C ASN A 369 -9.72 -11.27 -14.64
N VAL A 370 -9.23 -10.40 -15.52
CA VAL A 370 -7.86 -9.90 -15.49
C VAL A 370 -7.87 -8.39 -15.53
N PHE A 371 -7.02 -7.79 -14.69
CA PHE A 371 -6.81 -6.36 -14.67
C PHE A 371 -5.35 -6.06 -14.97
N MET A 372 -5.10 -5.15 -15.91
CA MET A 372 -3.77 -4.72 -16.34
C MET A 372 -3.45 -3.32 -15.82
N ASN A 373 -2.22 -3.14 -15.33
CA ASN A 373 -1.68 -1.83 -14.97
C ASN A 373 -1.31 -1.05 -16.25
N SER A 374 -2.02 0.05 -16.57
CA SER A 374 -1.75 0.84 -17.78
C SER A 374 -1.24 2.26 -17.50
N TYR A 375 -0.93 2.59 -16.24
CA TYR A 375 -0.47 3.91 -15.84
C TYR A 375 0.66 3.83 -14.81
N ARG A 376 1.49 4.87 -14.79
CA ARG A 376 2.77 4.86 -14.08
C ARG A 376 3.00 6.17 -13.35
N SER A 377 2.69 6.21 -12.06
CA SER A 377 3.08 7.28 -11.16
C SER A 377 2.96 6.82 -9.70
N GLY A 378 3.68 7.51 -8.82
CA GLY A 378 3.54 7.39 -7.38
C GLY A 378 2.31 8.11 -6.83
N LEU A 379 2.38 8.51 -5.56
CA LEU A 379 1.40 9.38 -4.93
C LEU A 379 1.29 10.71 -5.71
N LEU A 380 0.06 11.17 -5.91
CA LEU A 380 -0.25 12.47 -6.49
C LEU A 380 -1.15 13.25 -5.52
N ILE A 381 -0.72 14.45 -5.17
CA ILE A 381 -1.39 15.33 -4.20
C ILE A 381 -1.96 16.55 -4.96
N GLY A 382 -3.13 17.01 -4.55
CA GLY A 382 -3.79 18.19 -5.10
C GLY A 382 -4.96 17.88 -6.03
N LYS A 383 -5.89 18.83 -6.11
CA LYS A 383 -7.16 18.72 -6.85
C LYS A 383 -6.97 18.48 -8.36
N GLU A 384 -6.07 19.22 -8.99
CA GLU A 384 -5.83 19.08 -10.44
C GLU A 384 -5.39 17.66 -10.81
N ASN A 385 -4.44 17.09 -10.07
CA ASN A 385 -4.01 15.71 -10.26
C ASN A 385 -5.15 14.71 -10.03
N PHE A 386 -5.98 14.96 -9.03
CA PHE A 386 -7.14 14.13 -8.69
C PHE A 386 -8.17 14.11 -9.82
N ASP A 387 -8.58 15.29 -10.29
CA ASP A 387 -9.61 15.44 -11.32
C ASP A 387 -9.13 14.91 -12.67
N ASN A 388 -7.88 15.22 -13.05
CA ASN A 388 -7.28 14.75 -14.29
C ASN A 388 -7.24 13.22 -14.38
N LEU A 389 -6.74 12.53 -13.34
CA LEU A 389 -6.67 11.07 -13.34
C LEU A 389 -8.04 10.41 -13.25
N SER A 390 -9.01 11.04 -12.59
CA SER A 390 -10.37 10.49 -12.49
C SER A 390 -11.08 10.44 -13.86
N SER A 391 -10.59 11.21 -14.84
CA SER A 391 -11.17 11.31 -16.19
C SER A 391 -10.55 10.36 -17.22
N ILE A 392 -9.48 9.62 -16.88
CA ILE A 392 -8.76 8.76 -17.81
C ILE A 392 -8.81 7.28 -17.40
N GLU A 393 -8.89 6.40 -18.40
CA GLU A 393 -8.85 4.95 -18.17
C GLU A 393 -7.42 4.48 -17.91
N ILE A 394 -7.10 4.28 -16.63
CA ILE A 394 -5.76 3.88 -16.15
C ILE A 394 -5.68 2.41 -15.73
N LEU A 395 -6.77 1.65 -15.93
CA LEU A 395 -6.85 0.22 -15.75
C LEU A 395 -7.57 -0.40 -16.93
N LYS A 396 -7.02 -1.49 -17.48
CA LYS A 396 -7.68 -2.25 -18.54
C LYS A 396 -8.22 -3.55 -17.98
N ASN A 397 -9.44 -3.90 -18.36
CA ASN A 397 -10.13 -5.14 -17.97
C ASN A 397 -9.84 -6.31 -18.95
N SER A 398 -8.78 -6.20 -19.75
CA SER A 398 -8.33 -7.23 -20.69
C SER A 398 -6.82 -7.17 -20.88
N ILE A 399 -6.21 -8.33 -21.16
CA ILE A 399 -4.83 -8.42 -21.65
C ILE A 399 -4.76 -8.14 -23.17
N ASN A 400 -5.89 -8.20 -23.87
CA ASN A 400 -5.99 -7.87 -25.30
C ASN A 400 -5.57 -6.43 -25.56
#